data_AF-A0A6J6FP42-F1
#
_entry.id   AF-A0A6J6FP42-F1
#
_cell.length_a   1.000
_cell.length_b   1.000
_cell.length_c   1.000
_cell.angle_alpha   90.00
_cell.angle_beta   90.00
_cell.angle_gamma   90.00
#
_symmetry.space_group_name_H-M   'P 1'
#
loop_
_entity.id
_entity.type
_entity.pdbx_description
1 polymer ?
#
loop_
_entity_poly.entity_id
_entity_poly.type
_entity_poly.pdbx_seq_one_letter_code
_entity_poly.pdbx_strand_id
1 'polypeptide(L)'
;MRSPLTPNNQPPCESPSTGSTAGRRLRRVVVVILSLASTLLPLTAGVAHAAPVVAQQKASLPQFDRVAWTALMALEEISNGVTRVDRPPVLSAKYVALRSQVATLVAMRLSISVSGLNEAWARADTEHQIAVLAAVSQLGVPYRRFAMQPGVALDCSGLTTFAWGEAGFLIQRNSTQQMRSAEPRNILTAQAGDLVRYPGHIMMWLGSGLGVIHSPEPGRSVELKVLGSYSLRRSTFGDPSE
;
A
#
# COMPACT_ATOMS: atom_id res chain seq x y z
N MET A 1 -5.51 -55.98 -30.73
CA MET A 1 -5.15 -56.56 -29.41
C MET A 1 -5.71 -55.61 -28.35
N ARG A 2 -6.97 -55.75 -27.92
CA ARG A 2 -7.44 -56.45 -26.70
C ARG A 2 -6.66 -56.08 -25.43
N SER A 3 -7.29 -55.20 -24.64
CA SER A 3 -7.14 -54.81 -23.21
C SER A 3 -7.11 -56.03 -22.24
N PRO A 4 -6.98 -55.95 -20.87
CA PRO A 4 -7.60 -54.91 -20.01
C PRO A 4 -7.11 -54.69 -18.53
N LEU A 5 -7.84 -53.80 -17.81
CA LEU A 5 -8.06 -53.67 -16.34
C LEU A 5 -6.86 -53.19 -15.48
N THR A 6 -6.97 -52.31 -14.47
CA THR A 6 -8.06 -51.99 -13.52
C THR A 6 -8.05 -50.52 -13.04
N PRO A 7 -9.20 -49.99 -12.56
CA PRO A 7 -9.35 -48.71 -11.88
C PRO A 7 -9.04 -48.83 -10.38
N ASN A 8 -8.72 -47.73 -9.69
CA ASN A 8 -8.70 -47.70 -8.24
C ASN A 8 -9.78 -46.75 -7.70
N ASN A 9 -10.72 -47.34 -6.95
CA ASN A 9 -11.88 -46.73 -6.33
C ASN A 9 -11.64 -46.60 -4.81
N GLN A 10 -11.78 -45.37 -4.29
CA GLN A 10 -12.41 -44.98 -3.01
C GLN A 10 -11.77 -45.43 -1.66
N PRO A 11 -12.06 -44.76 -0.50
CA PRO A 11 -13.27 -44.01 -0.13
C PRO A 11 -13.07 -42.58 0.44
N PRO A 12 -14.18 -41.83 0.67
CA PRO A 12 -14.16 -40.47 1.20
C PRO A 12 -14.08 -40.46 2.73
N CYS A 13 -13.45 -39.44 3.31
CA CYS A 13 -13.62 -39.11 4.71
C CYS A 13 -14.39 -37.79 4.83
N GLU A 14 -15.69 -37.90 5.12
CA GLU A 14 -16.48 -36.84 5.70
C GLU A 14 -16.13 -36.66 7.20
N SER A 15 -15.96 -35.38 7.55
CA SER A 15 -16.10 -34.63 8.81
C SER A 15 -16.34 -35.33 10.17
N PRO A 16 -15.96 -34.64 11.28
CA PRO A 16 -17.01 -33.84 11.91
C PRO A 16 -16.59 -32.41 12.26
N SER A 17 -17.62 -31.56 12.20
CA SER A 17 -17.77 -30.28 12.84
C SER A 17 -17.33 -30.25 14.31
N THR A 18 -16.54 -29.26 14.69
CA THR A 18 -16.65 -28.67 16.02
C THR A 18 -16.57 -27.16 15.90
N GLY A 19 -17.74 -26.53 16.00
CA GLY A 19 -17.84 -25.12 16.30
C GLY A 19 -17.16 -24.84 17.64
N SER A 20 -16.37 -23.78 17.69
CA SER A 20 -15.97 -23.16 18.96
C SER A 20 -16.30 -21.69 18.87
N THR A 21 -17.52 -21.38 19.27
CA THR A 21 -18.00 -20.05 19.65
C THR A 21 -17.30 -19.68 20.96
N ALA A 22 -16.05 -19.24 20.89
CA ALA A 22 -15.33 -18.75 22.05
C ALA A 22 -15.79 -17.32 22.38
N GLY A 23 -16.68 -17.24 23.37
CA GLY A 23 -17.35 -16.04 23.83
C GLY A 23 -16.41 -14.89 24.18
N ARG A 24 -16.81 -13.71 23.71
CA ARG A 24 -16.26 -12.40 24.05
C ARG A 24 -16.54 -12.12 25.54
N ARG A 25 -15.64 -12.52 26.44
CA ARG A 25 -15.73 -12.20 27.86
C ARG A 25 -15.38 -10.73 28.09
N LEU A 26 -16.41 -9.89 28.21
CA LEU A 26 -16.30 -8.55 28.80
C LEU A 26 -15.84 -8.69 30.25
N ARG A 27 -14.57 -8.38 30.52
CA ARG A 27 -14.08 -8.17 31.89
C ARG A 27 -14.58 -6.80 32.34
N ARG A 28 -15.66 -6.77 33.11
CA ARG A 28 -16.04 -5.62 33.93
C ARG A 28 -14.98 -5.49 35.04
N VAL A 29 -14.17 -4.44 34.97
CA VAL A 29 -13.27 -4.05 36.07
C VAL A 29 -14.12 -3.34 37.11
N VAL A 30 -14.28 -3.96 38.28
CA VAL A 30 -14.84 -3.34 39.49
C VAL A 30 -13.71 -2.52 40.11
N VAL A 31 -13.88 -1.20 40.16
CA VAL A 31 -12.99 -0.30 40.91
C VAL A 31 -13.54 -0.22 42.34
N VAL A 32 -12.82 -0.77 43.30
CA VAL A 32 -13.07 -0.60 44.74
C VAL A 32 -12.42 0.72 45.15
N ILE A 33 -13.21 1.72 45.52
CA ILE A 33 -12.71 2.97 46.11
C ILE A 33 -12.72 2.77 47.63
N LEU A 34 -11.54 2.54 48.22
CA LEU A 34 -11.32 2.59 49.66
C LEU A 34 -10.89 4.01 50.04
N SER A 35 -11.82 4.75 50.63
CA SER A 35 -11.59 6.05 51.24
C SER A 35 -10.95 5.86 52.62
N LEU A 36 -9.70 6.27 52.79
CA LEU A 36 -9.15 6.57 54.11
C LEU A 36 -8.73 8.04 54.14
N ALA A 37 -9.55 8.83 54.82
CA ALA A 37 -9.22 10.18 55.23
C ALA A 37 -8.41 10.10 56.53
N SER A 38 -7.17 10.61 56.49
CA SER A 38 -6.40 10.92 57.69
C SER A 38 -5.67 12.24 57.46
N THR A 39 -6.16 13.27 58.15
CA THR A 39 -5.62 14.62 58.19
C THR A 39 -4.46 14.73 59.16
N LEU A 40 -3.25 15.05 58.66
CA LEU A 40 -2.19 15.69 59.45
C LEU A 40 -1.33 16.58 58.53
N LEU A 41 -1.21 17.86 58.88
CA LEU A 41 -0.21 18.84 58.40
C LEU A 41 0.40 19.51 59.65
N PRO A 42 1.51 20.27 59.55
CA PRO A 42 2.69 20.11 58.67
C PRO A 42 4.01 20.40 59.42
N LEU A 43 5.19 20.16 58.82
CA LEU A 43 6.39 21.03 58.97
C LEU A 43 7.54 20.61 58.04
N THR A 44 7.84 21.51 57.09
CA THR A 44 9.14 21.87 56.49
C THR A 44 10.06 20.80 55.89
N ALA A 45 10.10 20.75 54.56
CA ALA A 45 11.31 20.97 53.76
C ALA A 45 10.90 21.04 52.28
N GLY A 46 11.18 22.16 51.62
CA GLY A 46 10.88 22.36 50.20
C GLY A 46 11.71 21.41 49.34
N VAL A 47 11.11 20.32 48.89
CA VAL A 47 11.54 19.60 47.70
C VAL A 47 10.36 19.72 46.74
N ALA A 48 10.50 20.55 45.71
CA ALA A 48 9.52 20.66 44.65
C ALA A 48 9.40 19.29 43.96
N HIS A 49 8.46 18.46 44.44
CA HIS A 49 7.97 17.34 43.65
C HIS A 49 7.20 17.95 42.49
N ALA A 50 7.89 18.09 41.36
CA ALA A 50 7.24 18.30 40.08
C ALA A 50 6.20 17.19 39.93
N ALA A 51 4.92 17.56 39.97
CA ALA A 51 3.84 16.66 39.63
C ALA A 51 4.17 16.01 38.27
N PRO A 52 3.86 14.72 38.05
CA PRO A 52 4.00 14.17 36.72
C PRO A 52 2.98 14.94 35.88
N VAL A 53 3.48 15.85 35.05
CA VAL A 53 2.73 16.32 33.89
C VAL A 53 2.62 15.06 33.04
N VAL A 54 1.52 14.33 33.23
CA VAL A 54 1.06 13.35 32.26
C VAL A 54 0.78 14.19 31.03
N ALA A 55 1.79 14.32 30.18
CA ALA A 55 1.67 14.91 28.87
C ALA A 55 0.56 14.11 28.21
N GLN A 56 -0.61 14.74 28.13
CA GLN A 56 -1.78 14.20 27.48
C GLN A 56 -1.47 14.27 26.00
N GLN A 57 -0.65 13.33 25.54
CA GLN A 57 -0.32 13.14 24.15
C GLN A 57 -1.64 12.70 23.53
N LYS A 58 -2.38 13.68 22.98
CA LYS A 58 -3.45 13.40 22.04
C LYS A 58 -2.82 12.50 21.00
N ALA A 59 -3.12 11.20 21.07
CA ALA A 59 -2.91 10.31 19.95
C ALA A 59 -3.79 10.90 18.84
N SER A 60 -3.19 11.73 18.00
CA SER A 60 -3.77 12.15 16.75
C SER A 60 -4.09 10.86 16.02
N LEU A 61 -5.39 10.61 15.80
CA LEU A 61 -5.80 9.64 14.80
C LEU A 61 -4.97 9.90 13.54
N PRO A 62 -4.43 8.87 12.87
CA PRO A 62 -3.71 9.07 11.63
C PRO A 62 -4.57 9.94 10.72
N GLN A 63 -4.07 11.13 10.39
CA GLN A 63 -4.73 11.97 9.41
C GLN A 63 -4.70 11.17 8.12
N PHE A 64 -5.84 10.58 7.73
CA PHE A 64 -5.94 9.80 6.51
C PHE A 64 -5.38 10.64 5.36
N ASP A 65 -4.35 10.13 4.70
CA ASP A 65 -3.74 10.83 3.58
C ASP A 65 -4.81 10.98 2.49
N ARG A 66 -5.21 12.21 2.20
CA ARG A 66 -6.27 12.49 1.21
C ARG A 66 -5.95 11.86 -0.13
N VAL A 67 -4.69 11.84 -0.54
CA VAL A 67 -4.24 11.28 -1.81
C VAL A 67 -4.45 9.77 -1.82
N ALA A 68 -4.05 9.09 -0.73
CA ALA A 68 -4.28 7.66 -0.56
C ALA A 68 -5.77 7.31 -0.60
N TRP A 69 -6.59 8.08 0.13
CA TRP A 69 -8.04 7.86 0.16
C TRP A 69 -8.70 8.05 -1.20
N THR A 70 -8.35 9.10 -1.95
CA THR A 70 -8.88 9.31 -3.31
C THR A 70 -8.44 8.18 -4.25
N ALA A 71 -7.22 7.66 -4.09
CA ALA A 71 -6.76 6.50 -4.87
C ALA A 71 -7.57 5.23 -4.57
N LEU A 72 -7.91 4.97 -3.30
CA LEU A 72 -8.81 3.87 -2.93
C LEU A 72 -10.19 4.01 -3.57
N MET A 73 -10.74 5.23 -3.62
CA MET A 73 -12.03 5.47 -4.29
C MET A 73 -11.97 5.23 -5.80
N ALA A 74 -10.83 5.54 -6.44
CA ALA A 74 -10.64 5.25 -7.86
C ALA A 74 -10.58 3.73 -8.11
N LEU A 75 -9.84 2.99 -7.28
CA LEU A 75 -9.74 1.52 -7.35
C LEU A 75 -11.11 0.85 -7.15
N GLU A 76 -11.89 1.33 -6.19
CA GLU A 76 -13.26 0.85 -5.94
C GLU A 76 -14.18 1.12 -7.15
N GLU A 77 -14.05 2.28 -7.79
CA GLU A 77 -14.88 2.59 -8.95
C GLU A 77 -14.57 1.69 -10.15
N ILE A 78 -13.29 1.40 -10.41
CA ILE A 78 -12.91 0.54 -11.53
C ILE A 78 -13.25 -0.93 -11.27
N SER A 79 -13.08 -1.43 -10.04
CA SER A 79 -13.44 -2.80 -9.68
C SER A 79 -14.95 -3.06 -9.87
N ASN A 80 -15.79 -2.07 -9.54
CA ASN A 80 -17.24 -2.11 -9.77
C ASN A 80 -17.64 -2.03 -11.26
N GLY A 81 -16.75 -1.53 -12.13
CA GLY A 81 -16.99 -1.42 -13.57
C GLY A 81 -16.71 -2.70 -14.36
N VAL A 82 -15.78 -3.53 -13.89
CA VAL A 82 -15.33 -4.78 -14.55
C VAL A 82 -16.41 -5.87 -14.54
N THR A 83 -17.44 -5.77 -13.69
CA THR A 83 -18.54 -6.74 -13.62
C THR A 83 -19.59 -6.61 -14.75
N ARG A 84 -19.41 -5.73 -15.74
CA ARG A 84 -20.33 -5.57 -16.90
C ARG A 84 -19.73 -6.24 -18.15
N VAL A 85 -20.15 -7.47 -18.43
CA VAL A 85 -19.48 -8.47 -19.27
C VAL A 85 -19.53 -8.22 -20.80
N ASP A 86 -20.28 -7.23 -21.30
CA ASP A 86 -20.64 -7.22 -22.74
C ASP A 86 -19.97 -6.11 -23.59
N ARG A 87 -18.97 -5.39 -23.07
CA ARG A 87 -18.26 -4.33 -23.80
C ARG A 87 -16.80 -4.23 -23.32
N PRO A 88 -15.81 -3.89 -24.19
CA PRO A 88 -14.49 -3.47 -23.72
C PRO A 88 -14.67 -2.40 -22.63
N PRO A 89 -13.89 -2.46 -21.53
CA PRO A 89 -14.13 -1.60 -20.37
C PRO A 89 -14.01 -0.13 -20.78
N VAL A 90 -15.16 0.53 -20.98
CA VAL A 90 -15.19 1.98 -21.06
C VAL A 90 -15.00 2.47 -19.64
N LEU A 91 -13.82 3.03 -19.35
CA LEU A 91 -13.52 3.63 -18.06
C LEU A 91 -14.64 4.62 -17.68
N SER A 92 -15.25 4.45 -16.50
CA SER A 92 -16.36 5.31 -16.09
C SER A 92 -15.89 6.75 -15.98
N ALA A 93 -16.75 7.72 -16.30
CA ALA A 93 -16.42 9.14 -16.14
C ALA A 93 -16.00 9.46 -14.70
N LYS A 94 -16.57 8.76 -13.72
CA LYS A 94 -16.22 8.87 -12.30
C LYS A 94 -14.81 8.34 -12.02
N TYR A 95 -14.42 7.19 -12.59
CA TYR A 95 -13.05 6.69 -12.46
C TYR A 95 -12.05 7.66 -13.06
N VAL A 96 -12.31 8.15 -14.28
CA VAL A 96 -11.44 9.12 -14.96
C VAL A 96 -11.27 10.39 -14.12
N ALA A 97 -12.36 10.91 -13.55
CA ALA A 97 -12.33 12.07 -12.66
C ALA A 97 -11.52 11.80 -11.37
N LEU A 98 -11.71 10.65 -10.73
CA LEU A 98 -10.97 10.27 -9.52
C LEU A 98 -9.48 10.10 -9.80
N ARG A 99 -9.11 9.36 -10.85
CA ARG A 99 -7.71 9.20 -11.29
C ARG A 99 -7.06 10.56 -11.57
N SER A 100 -7.75 11.44 -12.30
CA SER A 100 -7.30 12.82 -12.59
C SER A 100 -7.08 13.63 -11.30
N GLN A 101 -7.97 13.48 -10.32
CA GLN A 101 -7.84 14.13 -9.01
C GLN A 101 -6.63 13.60 -8.22
N VAL A 102 -6.40 12.29 -8.22
CA VAL A 102 -5.20 11.70 -7.58
C VAL A 102 -3.92 12.24 -8.23
N ALA A 103 -3.83 12.20 -9.56
CA ALA A 103 -2.67 12.72 -10.30
C ALA A 103 -2.42 14.19 -9.96
N THR A 104 -3.46 15.02 -9.88
CA THR A 104 -3.35 16.43 -9.47
C THR A 104 -2.74 16.57 -8.08
N LEU A 105 -3.25 15.82 -7.10
CA LEU A 105 -2.75 15.90 -5.72
C LEU A 105 -1.32 15.39 -5.60
N VAL A 106 -0.96 14.32 -6.31
CA VAL A 106 0.41 13.77 -6.37
C VAL A 106 1.36 14.80 -6.97
N ALA A 107 1.00 15.39 -8.11
CA ALA A 107 1.84 16.38 -8.79
C ALA A 107 2.09 17.61 -7.91
N MET A 108 1.06 18.11 -7.23
CA MET A 108 1.18 19.22 -6.29
C MET A 108 2.10 18.88 -5.11
N ARG A 109 2.00 17.66 -4.55
CA ARG A 109 2.85 17.23 -3.42
C ARG A 109 4.32 17.06 -3.83
N LEU A 110 4.58 16.71 -5.08
CA LEU A 110 5.92 16.58 -5.65
C LEU A 110 6.47 17.87 -6.26
N SER A 111 5.65 18.93 -6.36
CA SER A 111 5.98 20.17 -7.09
C SER A 111 6.41 19.90 -8.54
N ILE A 112 5.72 18.99 -9.22
CA ILE A 112 5.93 18.67 -10.66
C ILE A 112 4.72 19.10 -11.49
N SER A 113 4.82 19.02 -12.82
CA SER A 113 3.75 19.43 -13.74
C SER A 113 2.45 18.65 -13.50
N VAL A 114 1.38 19.37 -13.13
CA VAL A 114 0.04 18.81 -12.95
C VAL A 114 -0.49 18.24 -14.28
N SER A 115 -0.41 19.00 -15.37
CA SER A 115 -0.85 18.53 -16.69
C SER A 115 -0.01 17.34 -17.16
N GLY A 116 1.31 17.42 -16.99
CA GLY A 116 2.23 16.36 -17.41
C GLY A 116 1.98 15.04 -16.70
N LEU A 117 1.70 15.06 -15.39
CA LEU A 117 1.39 13.84 -14.65
C LEU A 117 0.00 13.29 -15.00
N ASN A 118 -0.99 14.18 -15.14
CA ASN A 118 -2.35 13.80 -15.51
C ASN A 118 -2.38 13.12 -16.89
N GLU A 119 -1.70 13.70 -17.87
CA GLU A 119 -1.57 13.14 -19.21
C GLU A 119 -0.81 11.80 -19.22
N ALA A 120 0.27 11.67 -18.43
CA ALA A 120 0.99 10.42 -18.33
C ALA A 120 0.09 9.28 -17.80
N TRP A 121 -0.69 9.54 -16.75
CA TRP A 121 -1.64 8.56 -16.21
C TRP A 121 -2.84 8.34 -17.15
N ALA A 122 -3.17 9.32 -17.99
CA ALA A 122 -4.22 9.19 -18.99
C ALA A 122 -3.85 8.30 -20.16
N ARG A 123 -2.57 8.29 -20.55
CA ARG A 123 -2.05 7.51 -21.69
C ARG A 123 -1.64 6.09 -21.30
N ALA A 124 -1.33 5.87 -20.03
CA ALA A 124 -1.04 4.53 -19.52
C ALA A 124 -2.23 3.59 -19.75
N ASP A 125 -1.99 2.31 -20.04
CA ASP A 125 -3.05 1.30 -20.08
C ASP A 125 -3.73 1.11 -18.71
N THR A 126 -4.79 0.31 -18.68
CA THR A 126 -5.67 0.23 -17.50
C THR A 126 -4.94 -0.43 -16.33
N GLU A 127 -4.15 -1.45 -16.63
CA GLU A 127 -3.35 -2.25 -15.70
C GLU A 127 -2.31 -1.35 -15.01
N HIS A 128 -1.58 -0.56 -15.79
CA HIS A 128 -0.64 0.45 -15.30
C HIS A 128 -1.32 1.51 -14.42
N GLN A 129 -2.49 2.00 -14.82
CA GLN A 129 -3.25 2.96 -14.00
C GLN A 129 -3.66 2.35 -12.66
N ILE A 130 -4.15 1.11 -12.65
CA ILE A 130 -4.52 0.38 -11.43
C ILE A 130 -3.28 0.22 -10.55
N ALA A 131 -2.14 -0.21 -11.10
CA ALA A 131 -0.91 -0.41 -10.34
C ALA A 131 -0.43 0.88 -9.65
N VAL A 132 -0.42 2.01 -10.37
CA VAL A 132 -0.04 3.30 -9.76
C VAL A 132 -1.02 3.73 -8.67
N LEU A 133 -2.33 3.61 -8.91
CA LEU A 133 -3.34 3.94 -7.90
C LEU A 133 -3.23 3.04 -6.67
N ALA A 134 -2.97 1.74 -6.86
CA ALA A 134 -2.73 0.79 -5.80
C ALA A 134 -1.50 1.17 -4.97
N ALA A 135 -0.37 1.51 -5.60
CA ALA A 135 0.79 2.00 -4.87
C ALA A 135 0.48 3.29 -4.08
N VAL A 136 -0.21 4.25 -4.71
CA VAL A 136 -0.57 5.54 -4.07
C VAL A 136 -1.54 5.36 -2.91
N SER A 137 -2.42 4.36 -2.96
CA SER A 137 -3.31 3.99 -1.84
C SER A 137 -2.55 3.61 -0.56
N GLN A 138 -1.26 3.29 -0.68
CA GLN A 138 -0.41 2.87 0.44
C GLN A 138 0.40 4.02 1.04
N LEU A 139 0.24 5.28 0.59
CA LEU A 139 0.97 6.40 1.18
C LEU A 139 0.81 6.46 2.69
N GLY A 140 1.94 6.59 3.40
CA GLY A 140 1.99 6.60 4.86
C GLY A 140 2.08 5.22 5.51
N VAL A 141 1.89 4.11 4.78
CA VAL A 141 2.07 2.76 5.32
C VAL A 141 3.53 2.56 5.74
N PRO A 142 3.81 2.13 6.99
CA PRO A 142 5.17 1.98 7.49
C PRO A 142 6.02 0.98 6.70
N TYR A 143 7.32 1.26 6.59
CA TYR A 143 8.29 0.29 6.10
C TYR A 143 8.50 -0.83 7.11
N ARG A 144 8.48 -2.08 6.63
CA ARG A 144 9.03 -3.22 7.38
C ARG A 144 9.68 -4.20 6.42
N ARG A 145 10.94 -4.56 6.71
CA ARG A 145 11.70 -5.52 5.90
C ARG A 145 10.93 -6.83 5.74
N PHE A 146 10.88 -7.34 4.52
CA PHE A 146 10.16 -8.54 4.10
C PHE A 146 8.63 -8.46 4.24
N ALA A 147 8.05 -7.30 4.58
CA ALA A 147 6.61 -7.15 4.69
C ALA A 147 5.95 -6.92 3.34
N MET A 148 4.78 -7.55 3.18
CA MET A 148 3.88 -7.42 2.02
C MET A 148 2.43 -7.38 2.53
N GLN A 149 2.17 -6.53 3.52
CA GLN A 149 0.87 -6.44 4.20
C GLN A 149 0.30 -5.03 3.93
N PRO A 150 -0.53 -4.85 2.88
CA PRO A 150 -1.12 -3.56 2.54
C PRO A 150 -1.86 -2.95 3.74
N GLY A 151 -1.75 -1.64 3.92
CA GLY A 151 -2.32 -0.91 5.05
C GLY A 151 -1.60 -1.11 6.39
N VAL A 152 -0.69 -2.09 6.51
CA VAL A 152 -0.01 -2.42 7.77
C VAL A 152 1.50 -2.16 7.68
N ALA A 153 2.18 -2.83 6.74
CA ALA A 153 3.60 -2.60 6.48
C ALA A 153 4.05 -3.20 5.14
N LEU A 154 4.92 -2.48 4.43
CA LEU A 154 5.45 -2.88 3.13
C LEU A 154 6.95 -2.59 3.06
N ASP A 155 7.76 -3.49 2.48
CA ASP A 155 9.08 -3.10 1.97
C ASP A 155 9.02 -2.68 0.49
N CYS A 156 10.18 -2.36 -0.09
CA CYS A 156 10.26 -1.82 -1.45
C CYS A 156 9.62 -2.74 -2.51
N SER A 157 10.00 -4.02 -2.54
CA SER A 157 9.42 -4.98 -3.48
C SER A 157 8.04 -5.48 -3.04
N GLY A 158 7.70 -5.40 -1.75
CA GLY A 158 6.37 -5.73 -1.24
C GLY A 158 5.32 -4.73 -1.74
N LEU A 159 5.67 -3.44 -1.80
CA LEU A 159 4.82 -2.40 -2.38
C LEU A 159 4.54 -2.67 -3.86
N THR A 160 5.57 -2.96 -4.66
CA THR A 160 5.40 -3.19 -6.10
C THR A 160 4.67 -4.51 -6.38
N THR A 161 4.95 -5.57 -5.62
CA THR A 161 4.21 -6.85 -5.72
C THR A 161 2.73 -6.66 -5.41
N PHE A 162 2.40 -5.91 -4.36
CA PHE A 162 1.02 -5.59 -4.05
C PHE A 162 0.36 -4.80 -5.18
N ALA A 163 0.99 -3.71 -5.61
CA ALA A 163 0.42 -2.78 -6.58
C ALA A 163 0.09 -3.45 -7.92
N TRP A 164 1.02 -4.24 -8.46
CA TRP A 164 0.78 -5.00 -9.68
C TRP A 164 -0.15 -6.19 -9.48
N GLY A 165 -0.22 -6.74 -8.26
CA GLY A 165 -1.23 -7.75 -7.90
C GLY A 165 -2.66 -7.21 -7.98
N GLU A 166 -2.91 -5.97 -7.58
CA GLU A 166 -4.21 -5.30 -7.76
C GLU A 166 -4.57 -5.10 -9.24
N ALA A 167 -3.56 -4.97 -10.11
CA ALA A 167 -3.72 -4.92 -11.56
C ALA A 167 -3.84 -6.31 -12.22
N GLY A 168 -3.82 -7.40 -11.44
CA GLY A 168 -3.96 -8.77 -11.93
C GLY A 168 -2.65 -9.48 -12.27
N PHE A 169 -1.48 -8.89 -11.98
CA PHE A 169 -0.16 -9.45 -12.32
C PHE A 169 0.58 -9.94 -11.09
N LEU A 170 0.95 -11.23 -11.11
CA LEU A 170 1.77 -11.84 -10.06
C LEU A 170 3.26 -11.64 -10.35
N ILE A 171 3.85 -10.60 -9.75
CA ILE A 171 5.27 -10.32 -9.90
C ILE A 171 6.08 -10.87 -8.72
N GLN A 172 7.35 -11.19 -8.98
CA GLN A 172 8.26 -11.82 -8.01
C GLN A 172 8.39 -11.02 -6.71
N ARG A 173 8.56 -11.67 -5.55
CA ARG A 173 8.68 -10.97 -4.25
C ARG A 173 10.01 -10.21 -4.10
N ASN A 174 11.04 -10.62 -4.83
CA ASN A 174 12.39 -10.05 -4.77
C ASN A 174 12.59 -8.97 -5.84
N SER A 175 13.08 -7.78 -5.46
CA SER A 175 13.29 -6.64 -6.38
C SER A 175 14.22 -6.93 -7.55
N THR A 176 15.23 -7.77 -7.37
CA THR A 176 16.16 -8.14 -8.45
C THR A 176 15.50 -9.10 -9.42
N GLN A 177 14.64 -10.00 -8.95
CA GLN A 177 13.88 -10.89 -9.82
C GLN A 177 12.78 -10.11 -10.57
N GLN A 178 12.07 -9.18 -9.92
CA GLN A 178 11.10 -8.31 -10.59
C GLN A 178 11.71 -7.63 -11.82
N MET A 179 12.87 -6.99 -11.68
CA MET A 179 13.52 -6.32 -12.81
C MET A 179 14.19 -7.24 -13.81
N ARG A 180 14.49 -8.49 -13.45
CA ARG A 180 15.01 -9.49 -14.41
C ARG A 180 13.90 -10.07 -15.27
N SER A 181 12.69 -10.14 -14.73
CA SER A 181 11.51 -10.62 -15.45
C SER A 181 10.82 -9.51 -16.23
N ALA A 182 10.95 -8.25 -15.82
CA ALA A 182 10.33 -7.12 -16.50
C ALA A 182 10.93 -6.86 -17.89
N GLU A 183 10.08 -6.50 -18.84
CA GLU A 183 10.48 -6.05 -20.16
C GLU A 183 11.20 -4.69 -20.06
N PRO A 184 12.43 -4.55 -20.56
CA PRO A 184 13.18 -3.30 -20.41
C PRO A 184 12.48 -2.10 -21.06
N ARG A 185 12.46 -0.97 -20.35
CA ARG A 185 11.90 0.30 -20.86
C ARG A 185 12.96 1.39 -20.90
N ASN A 186 12.86 2.28 -21.88
CA ASN A 186 13.55 3.55 -21.87
C ASN A 186 12.75 4.53 -21.00
N ILE A 187 13.39 5.42 -20.25
CA ILE A 187 12.67 6.45 -19.47
C ILE A 187 11.70 7.29 -20.32
N LEU A 188 12.00 7.51 -21.60
CA LEU A 188 11.15 8.26 -22.54
C LEU A 188 9.92 7.47 -23.00
N THR A 189 9.96 6.14 -22.92
CA THR A 189 8.85 5.25 -23.31
C THR A 189 8.17 4.62 -22.10
N ALA A 190 8.74 4.81 -20.90
CA ALA A 190 8.23 4.22 -19.68
C ALA A 190 6.88 4.81 -19.30
N GLN A 191 5.92 3.95 -18.99
CA GLN A 191 4.57 4.31 -18.59
C GLN A 191 4.49 4.52 -17.08
N ALA A 192 3.53 5.32 -16.62
CA ALA A 192 3.22 5.37 -15.19
C ALA A 192 2.86 3.97 -14.72
N GLY A 193 3.55 3.41 -13.72
CA GLY A 193 3.36 2.03 -13.26
C GLY A 193 4.57 1.13 -13.50
N ASP A 194 5.40 1.48 -14.48
CA ASP A 194 6.68 0.80 -14.71
C ASP A 194 7.56 0.81 -13.46
N LEU A 195 8.37 -0.22 -13.31
CA LEU A 195 9.30 -0.33 -12.21
C LEU A 195 10.57 0.48 -12.50
N VAL A 196 11.09 1.12 -11.45
CA VAL A 196 12.38 1.80 -11.46
C VAL A 196 13.26 1.20 -10.40
N ARG A 197 14.45 0.71 -10.77
CA ARG A 197 15.37 0.07 -9.82
C ARG A 197 16.78 0.59 -9.97
N TYR A 198 17.39 0.96 -8.85
CA TYR A 198 18.84 0.97 -8.70
C TYR A 198 19.27 -0.17 -7.77
N PRO A 199 20.55 -0.58 -7.74
CA PRO A 199 20.98 -1.70 -6.91
C PRO A 199 20.53 -1.56 -5.44
N GLY A 200 19.79 -2.56 -4.96
CA GLY A 200 19.30 -2.62 -3.58
C GLY A 200 17.90 -2.03 -3.35
N HIS A 201 17.30 -1.32 -4.30
CA HIS A 201 15.99 -0.68 -4.10
C HIS A 201 15.14 -0.60 -5.36
N ILE A 202 13.84 -0.85 -5.21
CA ILE A 202 12.87 -0.77 -6.30
C ILE A 202 11.73 0.16 -5.93
N MET A 203 11.21 0.83 -6.95
CA MET A 203 10.24 1.91 -6.87
C MET A 203 9.30 1.77 -8.07
N MET A 204 8.20 2.51 -8.06
CA MET A 204 7.29 2.59 -9.19
C MET A 204 7.34 4.00 -9.80
N TRP A 205 7.47 4.05 -11.12
CA TRP A 205 7.49 5.26 -11.94
C TRP A 205 6.12 5.90 -11.96
N LEU A 206 6.04 7.23 -11.75
CA LEU A 206 4.77 7.95 -11.83
C LEU A 206 4.49 8.50 -13.23
N GLY A 207 5.39 8.30 -14.20
CA GLY A 207 5.18 8.71 -15.60
C GLY A 207 5.70 10.11 -15.96
N SER A 208 5.99 10.98 -14.97
CA SER A 208 6.38 12.36 -15.25
C SER A 208 7.28 12.96 -14.16
N GLY A 209 8.07 13.98 -14.54
CA GLY A 209 8.79 14.86 -13.60
C GLY A 209 9.82 14.18 -12.69
N LEU A 210 10.34 13.01 -13.09
CA LEU A 210 11.19 12.16 -12.24
C LEU A 210 10.50 11.65 -10.95
N GLY A 211 9.18 11.73 -10.89
CA GLY A 211 8.37 11.28 -9.76
C GLY A 211 8.32 9.76 -9.65
N VAL A 212 8.54 9.25 -8.45
CA VAL A 212 8.37 7.84 -8.07
C VAL A 212 7.57 7.72 -6.77
N ILE A 213 6.95 6.57 -6.57
CA ILE A 213 6.45 6.13 -5.27
C ILE A 213 7.25 4.91 -4.81
N HIS A 214 7.58 4.85 -3.51
CA HIS A 214 8.39 3.77 -2.96
C HIS A 214 8.17 3.54 -1.47
N SER A 215 8.57 2.37 -0.97
CA SER A 215 8.73 2.11 0.47
C SER A 215 10.24 2.07 0.78
N PRO A 216 10.84 3.16 1.30
CA PRO A 216 12.28 3.38 1.24
C PRO A 216 13.09 2.47 2.17
N GLU A 217 12.91 2.60 3.49
CA GLU A 217 13.79 1.99 4.50
C GLU A 217 13.16 2.04 5.90
N PRO A 218 13.72 1.30 6.89
CA PRO A 218 13.21 1.32 8.28
C PRO A 218 13.10 2.74 8.86
N GLY A 219 12.04 2.97 9.64
CA GLY A 219 11.76 4.28 10.25
C GLY A 219 11.04 5.27 9.33
N ARG A 220 10.80 4.88 8.07
CA ARG A 220 10.03 5.66 7.10
C ARG A 220 8.78 4.91 6.66
N SER A 221 7.94 5.58 5.89
CA SER A 221 6.72 5.05 5.31
C SER A 221 6.76 5.14 3.79
N VAL A 222 5.82 4.48 3.12
CA VAL A 222 5.55 4.67 1.70
C VAL A 222 5.36 6.16 1.42
N GLU A 223 6.12 6.67 0.45
CA GLU A 223 6.19 8.10 0.15
C GLU A 223 6.39 8.35 -1.34
N LEU A 224 6.05 9.56 -1.76
CA LEU A 224 6.37 10.10 -3.07
C LEU A 224 7.76 10.75 -3.03
N LYS A 225 8.53 10.62 -4.11
CA LYS A 225 9.84 11.24 -4.23
C LYS A 225 10.13 11.65 -5.66
N VAL A 226 10.81 12.78 -5.86
CA VAL A 226 11.47 13.10 -7.14
C VAL A 226 12.87 12.49 -7.12
N LEU A 227 13.21 11.69 -8.13
CA LEU A 227 14.56 11.12 -8.25
C LEU A 227 15.58 12.22 -8.55
N GLY A 228 16.65 12.25 -7.75
CA GLY A 228 17.82 13.07 -8.05
C GLY A 228 18.69 12.45 -9.14
N SER A 229 19.52 13.27 -9.78
CA SER A 229 20.38 12.89 -10.90
C SER A 229 21.28 11.68 -10.62
N TYR A 230 21.77 11.54 -9.38
CA TYR A 230 22.61 10.42 -8.98
C TYR A 230 21.86 9.08 -9.03
N SER A 231 20.66 9.02 -8.44
CA SER A 231 19.81 7.82 -8.46
C SER A 231 19.37 7.50 -9.89
N LEU A 232 18.96 8.52 -10.66
CA LEU A 232 18.50 8.35 -12.03
C LEU A 232 19.54 7.66 -12.92
N ARG A 233 20.81 8.08 -12.87
CA ARG A 233 21.89 7.49 -13.68
C ARG A 233 22.17 6.02 -13.37
N ARG A 234 21.75 5.55 -12.20
CA ARG A 234 21.93 4.17 -11.74
C ARG A 234 20.65 3.34 -11.86
N SER A 235 19.57 3.94 -12.34
CA SER A 235 18.27 3.30 -12.45
C SER A 235 18.10 2.62 -13.80
N THR A 236 17.45 1.46 -13.80
CA THR A 236 16.84 0.84 -14.97
C THR A 236 15.33 0.87 -14.84
N PHE A 237 14.64 0.90 -15.97
CA PHE A 237 13.18 0.92 -16.06
C PHE A 237 12.70 -0.38 -16.69
N GLY A 238 11.53 -0.87 -16.28
CA GLY A 238 10.97 -2.08 -16.85
C GLY A 238 9.50 -2.25 -16.54
N ASP A 239 8.79 -2.82 -17.51
CA ASP A 239 7.38 -3.16 -17.44
C ASP A 239 7.24 -4.59 -16.93
N PRO A 240 6.63 -4.81 -15.75
CA PRO A 240 6.55 -6.12 -15.14
C PRO A 240 5.28 -6.89 -15.54
N SER A 241 4.48 -6.38 -16.48
CA SER A 241 3.25 -7.02 -16.94
C SER A 241 3.43 -7.99 -18.11
N GLU A 242 4.60 -7.98 -18.73
CA GLU A 242 4.97 -8.81 -19.89
C GLU A 242 5.67 -10.12 -19.52
#